data_AF-A0A0Q7DX04-F1
#
_entry.id   AF-A0A0Q7DX04-F1
#
_cell.length_a   1.000
_cell.length_b   1.000
_cell.length_c   1.000
_cell.angle_alpha   90.00
_cell.angle_beta   90.00
_cell.angle_gamma   90.00
#
_symmetry.space_group_name_H-M   'P 1'
#
loop_
_entity.id
_entity.type
_entity.pdbx_description
1 polymer ?
#
loop_
_entity_poly.entity_id
_entity_poly.type
_entity_poly.pdbx_seq_one_letter_code
_entity_poly.pdbx_strand_id
1 'polypeptide(L)'
;MGRRNPYRYTTEDWKQAGATVGAILANRWLVYTECDLCDLRIRADLRRIARERGDRFSLWGRSTTCRRMGCPGRVTFWVRPHGAGKDVAMV
;
A
#
# COMPACT_ATOMS: atom_id res chain seq x y z
N MET A 1 7.21 4.97 -27.69
CA MET A 1 7.78 3.74 -27.07
C MET A 1 6.69 3.06 -26.26
N GLY A 2 6.50 1.77 -26.51
CA GLY A 2 5.27 1.02 -26.23
C GLY A 2 4.85 0.95 -24.76
N ARG A 3 3.55 1.16 -24.53
CA ARG A 3 2.88 0.85 -23.25
C ARG A 3 3.04 -0.66 -23.02
N ARG A 4 4.02 -1.03 -22.20
CA ARG A 4 4.34 -2.41 -21.86
C ARG A 4 3.11 -3.03 -21.20
N ASN A 5 2.76 -4.22 -21.69
CA ASN A 5 1.54 -4.96 -21.37
C ASN A 5 1.21 -4.94 -19.86
N PRO A 6 0.07 -4.39 -19.41
CA PRO A 6 -0.30 -4.29 -17.98
C PRO A 6 -0.41 -5.65 -17.27
N TYR A 7 -0.51 -6.75 -18.03
CA TYR A 7 -0.52 -8.13 -17.53
C TYR A 7 0.84 -8.68 -17.10
N ARG A 8 1.95 -7.95 -17.30
CA ARG A 8 3.31 -8.43 -16.96
C ARG A 8 3.90 -7.80 -15.71
N TYR A 9 3.20 -6.88 -15.05
CA TYR A 9 3.69 -6.25 -13.83
C TYR A 9 3.59 -7.22 -12.67
N THR A 10 4.74 -7.68 -12.19
CA THR A 10 4.85 -8.51 -10.99
C THR A 10 4.67 -7.64 -9.74
N THR A 11 4.45 -8.28 -8.59
CA THR A 11 4.45 -7.60 -7.29
C THR A 11 5.72 -6.78 -7.05
N GLU A 12 6.86 -7.24 -7.56
CA GLU A 12 8.14 -6.52 -7.46
C GLU A 12 8.18 -5.26 -8.33
N ASP A 13 7.59 -5.27 -9.53
CA ASP A 13 7.51 -4.06 -10.35
C ASP A 13 6.67 -2.97 -9.66
N TRP A 14 5.56 -3.37 -9.01
CA TRP A 14 4.73 -2.45 -8.21
C TRP A 14 5.48 -1.95 -6.97
N LYS A 15 6.27 -2.82 -6.33
CA LYS A 15 7.15 -2.46 -5.21
C LYS A 15 8.21 -1.45 -5.62
N GLN A 16 8.81 -1.61 -6.80
CA GLN A 16 9.81 -0.68 -7.31
C GLN A 16 9.18 0.67 -7.70
N ALA A 17 8.03 0.65 -8.39
CA ALA A 17 7.35 1.86 -8.83
C ALA A 17 6.67 2.65 -7.69
N GLY A 18 6.29 1.98 -6.60
CA GLY A 18 5.71 2.57 -5.40
C GLY A 18 6.56 2.37 -4.15
N ALA A 19 7.88 2.38 -4.28
CA ALA A 19 8.80 2.08 -3.18
C ALA A 19 8.62 3.02 -1.97
N THR A 20 8.19 4.26 -2.22
CA THR A 20 8.00 5.30 -1.20
C THR A 20 6.58 5.87 -1.22
N VAL A 21 6.15 6.42 -0.09
CA VAL A 21 4.85 7.11 0.03
C VAL A 21 4.73 8.25 -0.98
N GLY A 22 5.81 8.99 -1.22
CA GLY A 22 5.88 10.03 -2.25
C GLY A 22 5.62 9.49 -3.65
N ALA A 23 6.21 8.35 -4.01
CA ALA A 23 5.96 7.68 -5.29
C ALA A 23 4.50 7.20 -5.40
N ILE A 24 3.95 6.61 -4.35
CA ILE A 24 2.55 6.15 -4.31
C ILE A 24 1.59 7.34 -4.49
N LEU A 25 1.86 8.47 -3.83
CA LEU A 25 1.09 9.72 -3.98
C LEU A 25 1.19 10.30 -5.39
N ALA A 26 2.39 10.36 -5.96
CA ALA A 26 2.63 10.86 -7.31
C ALA A 26 1.88 10.01 -8.35
N ASN A 27 1.90 8.68 -8.18
CA ASN A 27 1.15 7.75 -9.01
C ASN A 27 -0.36 7.71 -8.71
N ARG A 28 -0.83 8.47 -7.70
CA ARG A 28 -2.24 8.52 -7.24
C ARG A 28 -2.80 7.15 -6.87
N TRP A 29 -1.96 6.25 -6.36
CA TRP A 29 -2.39 4.92 -5.93
C TRP A 29 -3.09 4.98 -4.58
N LEU A 30 -3.98 4.01 -4.35
CA LEU A 30 -4.71 3.90 -3.09
C LEU A 30 -4.03 2.86 -2.21
N VAL A 31 -3.88 3.17 -0.93
CA VAL A 31 -3.37 2.20 0.05
C VAL A 31 -4.44 1.94 1.10
N TYR A 32 -4.63 0.67 1.41
CA TYR A 32 -5.54 0.17 2.43
C TYR A 32 -4.75 -0.62 3.46
N THR A 33 -5.25 -0.65 4.68
CA THR A 33 -4.80 -1.58 5.71
C THR A 33 -5.91 -2.59 5.93
N GLU A 34 -5.60 -3.87 5.93
CA GLU A 34 -6.55 -4.94 6.19
C GLU A 34 -6.06 -5.77 7.38
N CYS A 35 -6.94 -6.01 8.36
CA CYS A 35 -6.60 -6.81 9.53
C CYS A 35 -6.80 -8.30 9.26
N ASP A 36 -5.79 -9.09 9.57
CA ASP A 36 -5.82 -10.55 9.43
C ASP A 36 -6.81 -11.25 10.39
N LEU A 37 -7.18 -10.60 11.50
CA LEU A 37 -8.07 -11.21 12.52
C LEU A 37 -9.53 -10.77 12.45
N CYS A 38 -9.80 -9.55 12.01
CA CYS A 38 -11.14 -8.97 12.08
C CYS A 38 -11.63 -8.38 10.76
N ASP A 39 -10.88 -8.64 9.68
CA ASP A 39 -11.15 -8.19 8.30
C ASP A 39 -11.38 -6.68 8.17
N LEU A 40 -10.90 -5.91 9.15
CA LEU A 40 -11.10 -4.48 9.16
C LEU A 40 -10.23 -3.84 8.08
N ARG A 41 -10.90 -3.39 7.01
CA ARG A 41 -10.28 -2.68 5.91
C ARG A 41 -10.47 -1.19 6.02
N ILE A 42 -9.37 -0.44 6.20
CA ILE A 42 -9.37 1.02 6.31
C ILE A 42 -8.46 1.61 5.24
N ARG A 43 -8.84 2.75 4.68
CA ARG A 43 -7.97 3.50 3.76
C ARG A 43 -6.88 4.23 4.54
N ALA A 44 -5.61 4.01 4.18
CA ALA A 44 -4.49 4.71 4.76
C ALA A 44 -4.41 6.14 4.22
N ASP A 45 -4.24 7.12 5.11
CA ASP A 45 -4.00 8.51 4.73
C ASP A 45 -2.51 8.72 4.42
N LEU A 46 -2.16 8.54 3.15
CA LEU A 46 -0.80 8.71 2.66
C LEU A 46 -0.27 10.13 2.80
N ARG A 47 -1.13 11.16 2.75
CA ARG A 47 -0.70 12.57 2.92
C ARG A 47 -0.29 12.82 4.36
N ARG A 48 -1.06 12.30 5.30
CA ARG A 48 -0.73 12.33 6.72
C ARG A 48 0.59 11.57 6.98
N ILE A 49 0.74 10.36 6.45
CA ILE A 49 1.97 9.57 6.61
C ILE A 49 3.18 10.30 6.02
N ALA A 50 3.06 10.88 4.81
CA ALA A 50 4.12 11.66 4.19
C ALA A 50 4.50 12.89 5.04
N ARG A 51 3.52 13.53 5.69
CA ARG A 51 3.78 14.68 6.58
C ARG A 51 4.46 14.27 7.88
N GLU A 52 4.10 13.14 8.46
CA GLU A 52 4.64 12.66 9.75
C GLU A 52 5.99 11.93 9.61
N ARG A 53 6.20 11.19 8.52
CA ARG A 53 7.38 10.32 8.31
C ARG A 53 8.29 10.76 7.16
N GLY A 54 7.82 11.66 6.30
CA GLY A 54 8.50 12.07 5.07
C GLY A 54 8.04 11.30 3.83
N ASP A 55 8.25 11.89 2.66
CA ASP A 55 7.89 11.33 1.34
C ASP A 55 8.72 10.09 0.96
N ARG A 56 9.95 9.99 1.45
CA ARG A 56 10.85 8.83 1.22
C ARG A 56 10.51 7.62 2.08
N PHE A 57 9.53 7.73 2.98
CA PHE A 57 9.12 6.62 3.83
C PHE A 57 8.55 5.46 3.00
N SER A 58 8.89 4.22 3.34
CA SER A 58 8.38 3.01 2.67
C SER A 58 7.36 2.29 3.55
N LEU A 59 6.23 1.91 2.95
CA LEU A 59 5.17 1.11 3.57
C LEU A 59 5.32 -0.39 3.31
N TRP A 60 6.21 -0.79 2.41
CA TRP A 60 6.46 -2.20 2.08
C TRP A 60 7.16 -2.92 3.23
N GLY A 61 6.72 -4.15 3.52
CA GLY A 61 7.24 -4.96 4.63
C GLY A 61 6.89 -4.41 6.02
N ARG A 62 5.99 -3.42 6.11
CA ARG A 62 5.50 -2.89 7.38
C ARG A 62 4.15 -3.51 7.70
N SER A 63 3.95 -3.82 8.98
CA SER A 63 2.64 -4.11 9.54
C SER A 63 2.42 -3.19 10.74
N THR A 64 1.17 -2.85 11.01
CA THR A 64 0.82 -2.09 12.22
C THR A 64 -0.26 -2.82 13.00
N THR A 65 -0.55 -2.38 14.22
CA THR A 65 -1.62 -2.96 15.03
C THR A 65 -2.98 -2.52 14.50
N CYS A 66 -3.96 -3.41 14.62
CA CYS A 66 -5.33 -3.08 14.26
C CYS A 66 -5.82 -1.89 15.10
N ARG A 67 -6.45 -0.91 14.44
CA ARG A 67 -7.06 0.26 15.12
C ARG A 67 -8.39 -0.07 15.80
N ARG A 68 -8.90 -1.29 15.64
CA ARG A 68 -10.13 -1.74 16.31
C ARG A 68 -9.86 -1.92 17.80
N MET A 69 -10.64 -1.24 18.65
CA MET A 69 -10.58 -1.46 20.10
C MET A 69 -10.82 -2.94 20.41
N GLY A 70 -9.89 -3.56 21.13
CA GLY A 70 -9.96 -4.97 21.53
C GLY A 70 -9.43 -5.99 20.50
N CYS A 71 -8.91 -5.57 19.35
CA CYS A 71 -8.30 -6.49 18.39
C CYS A 71 -6.76 -6.53 18.55
N PRO A 72 -6.15 -7.66 18.96
CA PRO A 72 -4.69 -7.82 19.01
C PRO A 72 -4.07 -8.06 17.62
N GLY A 73 -4.90 -8.03 16.57
CA GLY A 73 -4.50 -8.37 15.21
C GLY A 73 -3.52 -7.36 14.62
N ARG A 74 -2.80 -7.81 13.61
CA ARG A 74 -1.97 -6.95 12.78
C ARG A 74 -2.73 -6.60 11.51
N VAL A 75 -2.42 -5.44 10.96
CA VAL A 75 -2.89 -5.03 9.65
C VAL A 75 -1.74 -5.06 8.65
N THR A 76 -2.06 -5.59 7.48
CA THR A 76 -1.18 -5.60 6.32
C THR A 76 -1.56 -4.44 5.43
N PHE A 77 -0.57 -3.75 4.87
CA PHE A 77 -0.81 -2.70 3.88
C PHE A 77 -1.04 -3.34 2.51
N TRP A 78 -2.00 -2.82 1.77
CA TRP A 78 -2.36 -3.24 0.43
C TRP A 78 -2.37 -2.00 -0.45
N VAL A 79 -1.68 -2.05 -1.58
CA VAL A 79 -1.71 -1.00 -2.58
C VAL A 79 -2.60 -1.40 -3.74
N ARG A 80 -3.36 -0.44 -4.28
CA ARG A 80 -4.14 -0.57 -5.51
C ARG A 80 -3.53 0.34 -6.57
N PRO A 81 -2.60 -0.18 -7.38
CA PRO A 81 -2.07 0.52 -8.54
C PRO A 81 -3.12 0.70 -9.63
N HIS A 82 -3.06 1.82 -10.35
CA HIS A 82 -3.87 2.00 -11.56
C HIS A 82 -3.38 1.05 -12.65
N GLY A 83 -4.22 0.10 -13.07
CA GLY A 83 -3.89 -0.91 -14.08
C GLY A 83 -3.55 -2.29 -13.51
N ALA A 84 -3.42 -2.43 -12.19
CA ALA A 84 -3.40 -3.75 -11.57
C ALA A 84 -4.82 -4.32 -11.53
N GLY A 85 -5.00 -5.57 -11.96
CA GLY A 85 -6.29 -6.26 -11.88
C GLY A 85 -6.71 -6.62 -10.44
N LYS A 86 -5.79 -6.51 -9.46
CA LYS A 86 -5.99 -6.87 -8.05
C LYS A 86 -5.19 -5.95 -7.13
N ASP A 87 -5.60 -5.91 -5.86
CA ASP A 87 -4.83 -5.30 -4.79
C ASP A 87 -3.54 -6.07 -4.56
N VAL A 88 -2.44 -5.36 -4.33
CA VAL A 88 -1.11 -5.93 -4.12
C VAL A 88 -0.75 -5.79 -2.65
N ALA A 89 -0.48 -6.91 -1.98
CA ALA A 89 -0.02 -6.91 -0.60
C ALA A 89 1.37 -6.28 -0.52
N MET A 90 1.53 -5.31 0.38
CA MET A 90 2.79 -4.61 0.63
C MET A 90 3.64 -5.34 1.68
N VAL A 91 3.85 -6.64 1.49
CA VAL A 91 4.67 -7.50 2.36
C VAL A 91 6.16 -7.48 1.99
#